data_AF-A0A1F8Q7V3-F1
#
_entry.id   AF-A0A1F8Q7V3-F1
#
_cell.length_a   1.000
_cell.length_b   1.000
_cell.length_c   1.000
_cell.angle_alpha   90.00
_cell.angle_beta   90.00
_cell.angle_gamma   90.00
#
_symmetry.space_group_name_H-M   'P 1'
#
loop_
_entity.id
_entity.type
_entity.pdbx_description
1 polymer ?
#
loop_
_entity_poly.entity_id
_entity_poly.type
_entity_poly.pdbx_seq_one_letter_code
_entity_poly.pdbx_strand_id
1 'polypeptide(L)'
;MKNRIAGLTASGVRIVTGSPHTNGKTVDAATLLKFYEKNKYPMLAFKAGRNGNAFFASAEYNVARERQATLFKNMRAEYLLVRDRWARHGIPCIMIKSGGSFLPFPYTSDNLDILVNPHHEAAARAILLQLGYVELKNLEEPRKFLFRKFRGGELASDIHLHTRVGWGVGFMDDGSLWARAGVSPGDKAVIVPSPEDAILITLAHGLYENKKLKLADLVKMQGCWRDDVDWAYMKETASQSGWLDGLCFGVAISAYLERAVFGKTAVPGKVLGECRKELKKSSILYRYYRSLRRRSPLALPFSISFMFSKYLFYKKILGDRRDGLSSRLYQVIRTFLRGIRLKSGLRPQTPFLVSFSGIDGSGKTQHARVLEKCLRHYGLRVSYRWNRCATFGLTRLLSVVSQALFWRRTGPGNNAGTDVTVRRQRLSNPAFRLLWTYLTALDMIISNFFRVGLPLLCGQIVICDRYVYDAAAEMESSLPAVDKYNRFAIKMMLALAPRPDTAYFLDVPEKISTERRDENTNLKYLRRQRDVYAVMVNAYRLRIKRTDRDFTENADEIVREVAKPYFKVYPTLLNGLFLSNPGQLNPENREQS
;
A
#
# COMPACT_ATOMS: atom_id res chain seq x y z
N MET A 1 -21.87 -12.22 -16.44
CA MET A 1 -22.66 -12.61 -15.25
C MET A 1 -23.69 -11.53 -14.93
N LYS A 2 -24.97 -11.75 -15.26
CA LYS A 2 -26.08 -10.89 -14.81
C LYS A 2 -26.03 -10.80 -13.29
N ASN A 3 -26.07 -9.58 -12.75
CA ASN A 3 -25.97 -9.30 -11.32
C ASN A 3 -27.18 -9.96 -10.63
N ARG A 4 -27.03 -11.20 -10.09
CA ARG A 4 -28.15 -11.95 -9.47
C ARG A 4 -28.89 -11.12 -8.42
N ILE A 5 -28.20 -10.16 -7.79
CA ILE A 5 -28.71 -9.19 -6.80
C ILE A 5 -29.61 -8.09 -7.40
N ALA A 6 -29.46 -7.73 -8.67
CA ALA A 6 -30.30 -6.73 -9.30
C ALA A 6 -31.77 -7.19 -9.49
N GLY A 7 -32.03 -8.50 -9.44
CA GLY A 7 -33.39 -9.07 -9.43
C GLY A 7 -33.99 -9.28 -8.03
N LEU A 8 -33.35 -8.78 -6.96
CA LEU A 8 -33.59 -9.25 -5.58
C LEU A 8 -34.32 -8.30 -4.64
N THR A 9 -34.94 -7.18 -5.04
CA THR A 9 -35.72 -6.39 -4.05
C THR A 9 -36.80 -5.48 -4.66
N ALA A 10 -38.05 -5.68 -4.24
CA ALA A 10 -39.14 -4.70 -4.37
C ALA A 10 -39.27 -3.78 -3.13
N SER A 11 -38.53 -4.03 -2.05
CA SER A 11 -38.53 -3.20 -0.83
C SER A 11 -37.14 -3.11 -0.19
N GLY A 12 -36.39 -2.06 -0.54
CA GLY A 12 -35.00 -1.87 -0.11
C GLY A 12 -34.79 -1.82 1.42
N VAL A 13 -35.80 -1.46 2.22
CA VAL A 13 -35.75 -1.40 3.70
C VAL A 13 -35.10 -2.63 4.33
N ARG A 14 -35.28 -3.80 3.72
CA ARG A 14 -34.76 -5.06 4.26
C ARG A 14 -33.29 -5.35 3.94
N ILE A 15 -32.66 -4.65 2.99
CA ILE A 15 -31.23 -4.82 2.65
C ILE A 15 -30.34 -4.36 3.80
N VAL A 16 -30.67 -3.25 4.47
CA VAL A 16 -29.86 -2.74 5.60
C VAL A 16 -30.03 -3.61 6.85
N THR A 17 -31.02 -4.50 6.85
CA THR A 17 -31.36 -5.36 7.97
C THR A 17 -31.00 -6.82 7.75
N GLY A 18 -30.24 -7.12 6.70
CA GLY A 18 -29.79 -8.47 6.35
C GLY A 18 -30.85 -9.36 5.70
N SER A 19 -32.01 -8.86 5.28
CA SER A 19 -33.17 -9.68 4.84
C SER A 19 -33.72 -9.29 3.45
N PRO A 20 -32.94 -9.30 2.35
CA PRO A 20 -33.45 -8.87 1.04
C PRO A 20 -34.69 -9.68 0.61
N HIS A 21 -35.74 -9.00 0.15
CA HIS A 21 -36.98 -9.65 -0.26
C HIS A 21 -36.85 -10.26 -1.64
N THR A 22 -36.83 -11.57 -1.68
CA THR A 22 -36.75 -12.32 -2.93
C THR A 22 -38.15 -12.75 -3.32
N ASN A 23 -38.55 -12.57 -4.59
CA ASN A 23 -39.77 -13.18 -5.15
C ASN A 23 -39.64 -14.73 -5.12
N GLY A 24 -39.69 -15.33 -3.92
CA GLY A 24 -39.56 -16.78 -3.67
C GLY A 24 -38.15 -17.39 -3.77
N LYS A 25 -37.05 -16.63 -3.92
CA LYS A 25 -35.69 -17.17 -4.12
C LYS A 25 -34.70 -16.75 -3.03
N THR A 26 -34.48 -17.54 -1.98
CA THR A 26 -33.48 -17.26 -0.94
C THR A 26 -32.10 -16.94 -1.52
N VAL A 27 -31.48 -15.84 -1.06
CA VAL A 27 -30.09 -15.49 -1.39
C VAL A 27 -29.19 -16.16 -0.37
N ASP A 28 -28.16 -16.86 -0.83
CA ASP A 28 -27.16 -17.44 0.07
C ASP A 28 -26.37 -16.35 0.81
N ALA A 29 -25.88 -16.70 2.01
CA ALA A 29 -25.18 -15.76 2.88
C ALA A 29 -23.87 -15.24 2.28
N ALA A 30 -23.14 -16.07 1.51
CA ALA A 30 -21.89 -15.67 0.88
C ALA A 30 -22.10 -14.58 -0.19
N THR A 31 -23.17 -14.66 -0.98
CA THR A 31 -23.56 -13.64 -1.95
C THR A 31 -23.90 -12.31 -1.25
N LEU A 32 -24.62 -12.35 -0.14
CA LEU A 32 -24.94 -11.16 0.66
C LEU A 32 -23.70 -10.54 1.30
N LEU A 33 -22.82 -11.36 1.88
CA LEU A 33 -21.56 -10.89 2.45
C LEU A 33 -20.72 -10.14 1.40
N LYS A 34 -20.52 -10.75 0.22
CA LYS A 34 -19.80 -10.10 -0.89
C LYS A 34 -20.42 -8.78 -1.31
N PHE A 35 -21.76 -8.68 -1.29
CA PHE A 35 -22.46 -7.44 -1.58
C PHE A 35 -22.14 -6.34 -0.57
N TYR A 36 -22.23 -6.64 0.73
CA TYR A 36 -21.93 -5.66 1.77
C TYR A 36 -20.46 -5.24 1.77
N GLU A 37 -19.53 -6.19 1.60
CA GLU A 37 -18.10 -5.91 1.49
C GLU A 37 -17.78 -5.00 0.30
N LYS A 38 -18.33 -5.31 -0.88
CA LYS A 38 -18.18 -4.48 -2.08
C LYS A 38 -18.73 -3.07 -1.89
N ASN A 39 -19.77 -2.94 -1.06
CA ASN A 39 -20.41 -1.68 -0.70
C ASN A 39 -19.85 -1.03 0.57
N LYS A 40 -18.74 -1.56 1.11
CA LYS A 40 -18.05 -1.06 2.31
C LYS A 40 -18.98 -0.90 3.52
N TYR A 41 -20.07 -1.66 3.57
CA TYR A 41 -21.00 -1.61 4.68
C TYR A 41 -20.38 -2.32 5.90
N PRO A 42 -20.26 -1.65 7.05
CA PRO A 42 -19.63 -2.20 8.25
C PRO A 42 -20.47 -3.34 8.87
N MET A 43 -19.89 -4.54 8.98
CA MET A 43 -20.57 -5.68 9.61
C MET A 43 -20.88 -5.43 11.09
N LEU A 44 -20.11 -4.55 11.73
CA LEU A 44 -20.31 -4.14 13.12
C LEU A 44 -21.48 -3.17 13.31
N ALA A 45 -21.98 -2.55 12.24
CA ALA A 45 -23.12 -1.62 12.35
C ALA A 45 -24.48 -2.32 12.33
N PHE A 46 -24.54 -3.62 12.03
CA PHE A 46 -25.77 -4.38 12.23
C PHE A 46 -26.05 -4.43 13.74
N LYS A 47 -27.19 -3.86 14.15
CA LYS A 47 -27.64 -3.97 15.54
C LYS A 47 -27.82 -5.46 15.87
N ALA A 48 -27.10 -5.93 16.89
CA ALA A 48 -27.26 -7.30 17.40
C ALA A 48 -28.72 -7.50 17.81
N GLY A 49 -29.34 -8.58 17.32
CA GLY A 49 -30.74 -8.89 17.59
C GLY A 49 -31.65 -8.69 16.38
N ARG A 50 -31.59 -9.62 15.44
CA ARG A 50 -32.80 -10.05 14.72
C ARG A 50 -32.84 -11.57 14.79
N ASN A 51 -33.36 -12.07 15.91
CA ASN A 51 -33.67 -13.48 16.10
C ASN A 51 -34.42 -13.97 14.85
N GLY A 52 -33.89 -14.99 14.17
CA GLY A 52 -34.51 -15.63 13.00
C GLY A 52 -34.01 -15.24 11.61
N ASN A 53 -33.05 -14.31 11.44
CA ASN A 53 -32.48 -14.04 10.11
C ASN A 53 -31.34 -15.03 9.76
N ALA A 54 -31.56 -15.84 8.72
CA ALA A 54 -30.59 -16.82 8.21
C ALA A 54 -29.20 -16.23 7.87
N PHE A 55 -29.12 -14.98 7.42
CA PHE A 55 -27.83 -14.33 7.17
C PHE A 55 -27.04 -14.09 8.45
N PHE A 56 -27.67 -13.60 9.52
CA PHE A 56 -26.98 -13.35 10.79
C PHE A 56 -26.64 -14.64 11.54
N ALA A 57 -27.35 -15.73 11.28
CA ALA A 57 -27.03 -17.06 11.79
C ALA A 57 -25.94 -17.78 10.97
N SER A 58 -25.55 -17.26 9.81
CA SER A 58 -24.59 -17.93 8.92
C SER A 58 -23.16 -17.90 9.46
N ALA A 59 -22.39 -18.96 9.16
CA ALA A 59 -20.97 -19.03 9.49
C ALA A 59 -20.17 -17.93 8.79
N GLU A 60 -20.52 -17.61 7.54
CA GLU A 60 -19.87 -16.57 6.73
C GLU A 60 -19.98 -15.20 7.38
N TYR A 61 -21.17 -14.84 7.90
CA TYR A 61 -21.36 -13.58 8.60
C TYR A 61 -20.54 -13.52 9.90
N ASN A 62 -20.57 -14.58 10.71
CA ASN A 62 -19.85 -14.62 11.98
C ASN A 62 -18.34 -14.46 11.80
N VAL A 63 -17.74 -15.24 10.88
CA VAL A 63 -16.32 -15.13 10.53
C VAL A 63 -15.97 -13.72 10.02
N ALA A 64 -16.82 -13.15 9.15
CA ALA A 64 -16.58 -11.81 8.62
C ALA A 64 -16.70 -10.72 9.69
N ARG A 65 -17.66 -10.86 10.62
CA ARG A 65 -17.88 -9.93 11.73
C ARG A 65 -16.72 -9.97 12.72
N GLU A 66 -16.23 -11.14 13.09
CA GLU A 66 -15.05 -11.31 13.97
C GLU A 66 -13.79 -10.72 13.34
N ARG A 67 -13.55 -10.99 12.05
CA ARG A 67 -12.44 -10.40 11.29
C ARG A 67 -12.53 -8.86 11.30
N GLN A 68 -13.73 -8.31 11.06
CA GLN A 68 -13.94 -6.85 11.10
C GLN A 68 -13.81 -6.26 12.51
N ALA A 69 -14.21 -6.99 13.56
CA ALA A 69 -14.02 -6.57 14.95
C ALA A 69 -12.53 -6.45 15.29
N THR A 70 -11.72 -7.44 14.89
CA THR A 70 -10.27 -7.43 15.05
C THR A 70 -9.64 -6.27 14.28
N LEU A 71 -10.04 -6.08 13.01
CA LEU A 71 -9.56 -4.97 12.18
C LEU A 71 -9.88 -3.60 12.82
N PHE A 72 -11.13 -3.40 13.26
CA PHE A 72 -11.55 -2.18 13.94
C PHE A 72 -10.71 -1.92 15.19
N LYS A 73 -10.54 -2.93 16.06
CA LYS A 73 -9.75 -2.80 17.30
C LYS A 73 -8.32 -2.37 17.00
N ASN A 74 -7.67 -3.03 16.03
CA ASN A 74 -6.28 -2.75 15.69
C ASN A 74 -6.10 -1.37 15.05
N MET A 75 -6.93 -1.03 14.06
CA MET A 75 -6.87 0.29 13.40
C MET A 75 -7.17 1.42 14.38
N ARG A 76 -8.16 1.24 15.26
CA ARG A 76 -8.50 2.24 16.27
C ARG A 76 -7.36 2.41 17.27
N ALA A 77 -6.73 1.33 17.73
CA ALA A 77 -5.58 1.42 18.65
C ALA A 77 -4.41 2.22 18.04
N GLU A 78 -4.05 1.95 16.78
CA GLU A 78 -3.01 2.72 16.07
C GLU A 78 -3.41 4.19 15.87
N TYR A 79 -4.66 4.46 15.51
CA TYR A 79 -5.17 5.83 15.41
C TYR A 79 -5.06 6.59 16.73
N LEU A 80 -5.49 5.99 17.86
CA LEU A 80 -5.45 6.63 19.17
C LEU A 80 -4.01 7.00 19.53
N LEU A 81 -3.05 6.12 19.27
CA LEU A 81 -1.62 6.37 19.52
C LEU A 81 -1.09 7.57 18.72
N VAL A 82 -1.47 7.70 17.44
CA VAL A 82 -1.12 8.86 16.61
C VAL A 82 -1.80 10.13 17.12
N ARG A 83 -3.11 10.08 17.33
CA ARG A 83 -3.94 11.20 17.80
C ARG A 83 -3.46 11.72 19.15
N ASP A 84 -3.10 10.85 20.09
CA ASP A 84 -2.59 11.24 21.41
C ASP A 84 -1.22 11.89 21.32
N ARG A 85 -0.35 11.42 20.42
CA ARG A 85 0.95 12.04 20.17
C ARG A 85 0.81 13.43 19.55
N TRP A 86 -0.11 13.60 18.61
CA TRP A 86 -0.43 14.90 18.03
C TRP A 86 -1.04 15.85 19.06
N ALA A 87 -2.02 15.40 19.86
CA ALA A 87 -2.65 16.19 20.90
C ALA A 87 -1.64 16.73 21.93
N ARG A 88 -0.66 15.90 22.35
CA ARG A 88 0.44 16.34 23.24
C ARG A 88 1.33 17.44 22.64
N HIS A 89 1.35 17.57 21.32
CA HIS A 89 2.08 18.64 20.60
C HIS A 89 1.14 19.76 20.14
N GLY A 90 -0.09 19.81 20.65
CA GLY A 90 -1.06 20.84 20.27
C GLY A 90 -1.57 20.73 18.83
N ILE A 91 -1.48 19.55 18.20
CA ILE A 91 -1.92 19.33 16.82
C ILE A 91 -3.33 18.72 16.82
N PRO A 92 -4.40 19.49 16.56
CA PRO A 92 -5.74 18.93 16.39
C PRO A 92 -5.86 18.21 15.05
N CYS A 93 -6.80 17.26 14.95
CA CYS A 93 -7.04 16.50 13.73
C CYS A 93 -8.53 16.18 13.50
N ILE A 94 -8.98 16.13 12.26
CA ILE A 94 -10.36 15.76 11.88
C ILE A 94 -10.35 14.51 10.99
N MET A 95 -11.21 13.54 11.26
CA MET A 95 -11.36 12.34 10.43
C MET A 95 -12.42 12.55 9.34
N ILE A 96 -11.98 13.00 8.16
CA ILE A 96 -12.86 13.56 7.12
C ILE A 96 -13.82 12.54 6.49
N LYS A 97 -13.48 11.25 6.46
CA LYS A 97 -14.38 10.20 5.95
C LYS A 97 -15.39 9.69 6.96
N SER A 98 -15.28 10.07 8.23
CA SER A 98 -16.26 9.71 9.25
C SER A 98 -17.60 10.44 9.02
N GLY A 99 -18.69 9.85 9.51
CA GLY A 99 -20.07 10.29 9.26
C GLY A 99 -20.92 10.39 10.51
N GLY A 100 -20.34 10.83 11.63
CA GLY A 100 -21.04 10.90 12.90
C GLY A 100 -21.40 9.50 13.43
N SER A 101 -22.66 9.30 13.84
CA SER A 101 -23.10 8.13 14.61
C SER A 101 -23.11 6.80 13.86
N PHE A 102 -23.31 6.78 12.54
CA PHE A 102 -23.40 5.52 11.78
C PHE A 102 -22.04 4.81 11.62
N LEU A 103 -20.99 5.59 11.34
CA LEU A 103 -19.63 5.08 11.21
C LEU A 103 -18.65 6.07 11.84
N PRO A 104 -18.59 6.14 13.19
CA PRO A 104 -17.72 7.07 13.91
C PRO A 104 -16.26 6.92 13.54
N PHE A 105 -15.83 5.67 13.35
CA PHE A 105 -14.48 5.32 12.93
C PHE A 105 -14.55 4.51 11.63
N PRO A 106 -14.04 5.04 10.50
CA PRO A 106 -14.24 4.48 9.16
C PRO A 106 -13.30 3.29 8.85
N TYR A 107 -13.31 2.24 9.67
CA TYR A 107 -12.43 1.08 9.53
C TYR A 107 -12.66 0.25 8.24
N THR A 108 -13.78 0.45 7.54
CA THR A 108 -14.03 -0.18 6.23
C THR A 108 -13.41 0.61 5.05
N SER A 109 -12.89 1.81 5.31
CA SER A 109 -12.10 2.58 4.36
C SER A 109 -10.75 1.90 4.10
N ASP A 110 -10.21 2.10 2.89
CA ASP A 110 -8.90 1.53 2.52
C ASP A 110 -7.75 2.21 3.28
N ASN A 111 -7.95 3.45 3.72
CA ASN A 111 -7.04 4.26 4.54
C ASN A 111 -7.83 5.18 5.48
N LEU A 112 -7.17 5.63 6.55
CA LEU A 112 -7.69 6.65 7.46
C LEU A 112 -7.32 8.04 6.94
N ASP A 113 -8.29 8.75 6.37
CA ASP A 113 -8.09 10.14 5.95
C ASP A 113 -8.26 11.08 7.15
N ILE A 114 -7.16 11.75 7.50
CA ILE A 114 -7.09 12.65 8.63
C ILE A 114 -6.61 14.03 8.14
N LEU A 115 -7.36 15.06 8.48
CA LEU A 115 -7.03 16.45 8.19
C LEU A 115 -6.31 17.08 9.39
N VAL A 116 -5.22 17.78 9.13
CA VAL A 116 -4.52 18.67 10.08
C VAL A 116 -4.41 20.06 9.48
N ASN A 117 -4.24 21.08 10.31
CA ASN A 117 -4.02 22.42 9.79
C ASN A 117 -2.68 22.51 9.02
N PRO A 118 -2.60 23.31 7.94
CA PRO A 118 -1.38 23.46 7.15
C PRO A 118 -0.13 23.87 7.96
N HIS A 119 -0.28 24.70 8.99
CA HIS A 119 0.84 25.12 9.84
C HIS A 119 1.39 23.99 10.72
N HIS A 120 0.62 22.91 10.96
CA HIS A 120 1.08 21.73 11.68
C HIS A 120 1.62 20.62 10.76
N GLU A 121 1.64 20.82 9.44
CA GLU A 121 2.00 19.78 8.47
C GLU A 121 3.36 19.12 8.79
N ALA A 122 4.40 19.93 8.98
CA ALA A 122 5.76 19.43 9.22
C ALA A 122 5.85 18.62 10.53
N ALA A 123 5.30 19.16 11.63
CA ALA A 123 5.29 18.50 12.92
C ALA A 123 4.46 17.20 12.90
N ALA A 124 3.29 17.22 12.25
CA ALA A 124 2.43 16.05 12.13
C ALA A 124 3.11 14.90 11.37
N ARG A 125 3.78 15.22 10.24
CA ARG A 125 4.56 14.28 9.44
C ARG A 125 5.75 13.73 10.23
N ALA A 126 6.49 14.59 10.93
CA ALA A 126 7.62 14.17 11.77
C ALA A 126 7.20 13.17 12.85
N ILE A 127 6.07 13.41 13.53
CA ILE A 127 5.53 12.51 14.55
C ILE A 127 5.15 11.15 13.95
N LEU A 128 4.51 11.10 12.77
CA LEU A 128 4.22 9.84 12.10
C LEU A 128 5.51 9.04 11.80
N LEU A 129 6.56 9.71 11.31
CA LEU A 129 7.85 9.06 11.04
C LEU A 129 8.53 8.53 12.32
N GLN A 130 8.41 9.27 13.44
CA GLN A 130 8.90 8.82 14.76
C GLN A 130 8.12 7.60 15.27
N LEU A 131 6.82 7.52 14.97
CA LEU A 131 5.96 6.38 15.32
C LEU A 131 6.18 5.14 14.42
N GLY A 132 7.14 5.22 13.49
CA GLY A 132 7.53 4.11 12.63
C GLY A 132 6.74 4.02 11.33
N TYR A 133 5.96 5.05 10.97
CA TYR A 133 5.37 5.13 9.63
C TYR A 133 6.43 5.46 8.58
N VAL A 134 6.17 5.04 7.36
CA VAL A 134 6.91 5.39 6.15
C VAL A 134 6.03 6.24 5.26
N GLU A 135 6.53 7.40 4.85
CA GLU A 135 5.88 8.28 3.86
C GLU A 135 6.11 7.76 2.44
N LEU A 136 5.03 7.57 1.68
CA LEU A 136 5.07 7.06 0.31
C LEU A 136 5.16 8.21 -0.69
N LYS A 137 6.39 8.59 -1.05
CA LYS A 137 6.66 9.69 -1.99
C LYS A 137 6.30 9.40 -3.44
N ASN A 138 6.10 8.13 -3.78
CA ASN A 138 5.68 7.68 -5.12
C ASN A 138 4.19 7.94 -5.42
N LEU A 139 3.40 8.26 -4.40
CA LEU A 139 1.95 8.50 -4.49
C LEU A 139 1.55 9.90 -3.98
N GLU A 140 2.51 10.79 -3.75
CA GLU A 140 2.26 12.13 -3.23
C GLU A 140 1.29 12.92 -4.12
N GLU A 141 0.32 13.54 -3.46
CA GLU A 141 -0.53 14.55 -4.04
C GLU A 141 -0.29 15.85 -3.27
N PRO A 142 -0.35 17.03 -3.92
CA PRO A 142 -0.17 18.28 -3.18
C PRO A 142 -1.17 18.37 -2.02
N ARG A 143 -0.64 18.67 -0.82
CA ARG A 143 -1.40 18.75 0.44
C ARG A 143 -1.99 17.43 0.95
N LYS A 144 -1.51 16.29 0.42
CA LYS A 144 -2.05 14.95 0.71
C LYS A 144 -0.94 13.90 0.69
N PHE A 145 -0.63 13.36 1.87
CA PHE A 145 0.55 12.54 2.14
C PHE A 145 0.14 11.17 2.68
N LEU A 146 0.63 10.10 2.05
CA LEU A 146 0.27 8.72 2.42
C LEU A 146 1.34 8.11 3.32
N PHE A 147 0.94 7.65 4.49
CA PHE A 147 1.80 7.04 5.49
C PHE A 147 1.37 5.61 5.78
N ARG A 148 2.32 4.69 5.81
CA ARG A 148 2.05 3.28 6.13
C ARG A 148 3.01 2.73 7.16
N LYS A 149 2.45 1.90 8.05
CA LYS A 149 3.18 1.17 9.08
C LYS A 149 2.88 -0.32 8.91
N PHE A 150 3.94 -1.12 8.95
CA PHE A 150 3.85 -2.58 8.91
C PHE A 150 4.17 -3.17 10.26
N ARG A 151 3.65 -4.37 10.49
CA ARG A 151 4.04 -5.25 11.59
C ARG A 151 4.20 -6.67 11.05
N GLY A 152 5.43 -7.15 10.96
CA GLY A 152 5.73 -8.54 10.56
C GLY A 152 5.33 -8.84 9.11
N GLY A 153 5.36 -7.82 8.24
CA GLY A 153 4.92 -7.93 6.86
C GLY A 153 3.43 -7.70 6.62
N GLU A 154 2.62 -7.54 7.67
CA GLU A 154 1.22 -7.13 7.56
C GLU A 154 1.06 -5.63 7.71
N LEU A 155 0.13 -5.04 6.95
CA LEU A 155 -0.19 -3.63 7.05
C LEU A 155 -0.90 -3.36 8.39
N ALA A 156 -0.22 -2.70 9.33
CA ALA A 156 -0.75 -2.38 10.65
C ALA A 156 -1.62 -1.12 10.62
N SER A 157 -1.19 -0.10 9.87
CA SER A 157 -1.94 1.16 9.74
C SER A 157 -1.60 1.85 8.42
N ASP A 158 -2.63 2.46 7.82
CA ASP A 158 -2.54 3.30 6.62
C ASP A 158 -3.24 4.64 6.90
N ILE A 159 -2.47 5.72 6.98
CA ILE A 159 -2.95 7.08 7.27
C ILE A 159 -2.71 7.95 6.05
N HIS A 160 -3.79 8.54 5.55
CA HIS A 160 -3.72 9.61 4.58
C HIS A 160 -3.80 10.94 5.32
N LEU A 161 -2.68 11.62 5.45
CA LEU A 161 -2.62 12.94 6.07
C LEU A 161 -2.99 14.00 5.01
N HIS A 162 -4.00 14.80 5.29
CA HIS A 162 -4.43 15.91 4.46
C HIS A 162 -4.16 17.23 5.20
N THR A 163 -3.80 18.26 4.45
CA THR A 163 -3.81 19.65 4.93
C THR A 163 -4.90 20.49 4.27
N ARG A 164 -5.63 19.89 3.33
CA ARG A 164 -6.77 20.48 2.61
C ARG A 164 -7.67 19.37 2.09
N VAL A 165 -8.99 19.59 2.09
CA VAL A 165 -9.93 18.63 1.49
C VAL A 165 -9.99 18.85 -0.03
N GLY A 166 -9.28 18.01 -0.79
CA GLY A 166 -9.28 18.09 -2.25
C GLY A 166 -8.40 17.06 -2.98
N TRP A 167 -8.45 17.10 -4.32
CA TRP A 167 -7.63 16.24 -5.21
C TRP A 167 -6.77 17.10 -6.13
N GLY A 168 -5.85 17.84 -5.52
CA GLY A 168 -5.08 18.90 -6.17
C GLY A 168 -5.81 20.23 -6.29
N VAL A 169 -7.14 20.22 -6.19
CA VAL A 169 -8.02 21.40 -6.14
C VAL A 169 -8.97 21.23 -4.95
N GLY A 170 -9.25 22.30 -4.20
CA GLY A 170 -10.09 22.22 -3.00
C GLY A 170 -11.57 22.11 -3.33
N PHE A 171 -12.33 21.40 -2.50
CA PHE A 171 -13.78 21.24 -2.64
C PHE A 171 -14.58 21.96 -1.56
N MET A 172 -13.94 22.26 -0.43
CA MET A 172 -14.53 22.87 0.75
C MET A 172 -13.80 24.16 1.09
N ASP A 173 -14.41 24.95 1.96
CA ASP A 173 -13.71 25.97 2.75
C ASP A 173 -13.13 25.30 4.00
N ASP A 174 -11.80 25.21 4.10
CA ASP A 174 -11.15 24.46 5.17
C ASP A 174 -11.38 25.16 6.53
N GLY A 175 -11.46 26.49 6.57
CA GLY A 175 -11.69 27.26 7.80
C GLY A 175 -13.06 26.98 8.42
N SER A 176 -14.12 27.04 7.62
CA SER A 176 -15.48 26.70 8.05
C SER A 176 -15.59 25.24 8.48
N LEU A 177 -14.92 24.33 7.77
CA LEU A 177 -14.89 22.91 8.12
C LEU A 177 -14.26 22.67 9.50
N TRP A 178 -13.18 23.38 9.83
CA TRP A 178 -12.59 23.33 11.17
C TRP A 178 -13.51 23.91 12.24
N ALA A 179 -14.15 25.05 11.97
CA ALA A 179 -15.04 25.72 12.92
C ALA A 179 -16.30 24.90 13.23
N ARG A 180 -16.77 24.08 12.28
CA ARG A 180 -17.99 23.27 12.43
C ARG A 180 -17.72 21.81 12.82
N ALA A 181 -16.45 21.39 12.89
CA ALA A 181 -16.09 20.04 13.30
C ALA A 181 -16.37 19.82 14.78
N GLY A 182 -16.72 18.58 15.15
CA GLY A 182 -17.11 18.25 16.51
C GLY A 182 -16.76 16.82 16.89
N VAL A 183 -16.84 16.52 18.18
CA VAL A 183 -16.62 15.16 18.71
C VAL A 183 -17.72 14.24 18.19
N SER A 184 -17.35 13.05 17.73
CA SER A 184 -18.30 12.06 17.25
C SER A 184 -19.21 11.57 18.38
N PRO A 185 -20.54 11.52 18.19
CA PRO A 185 -21.46 10.96 19.19
C PRO A 185 -21.20 9.49 19.52
N GLY A 186 -20.64 8.72 18.58
CA GLY A 186 -20.38 7.29 18.74
C GLY A 186 -18.94 6.93 19.12
N ASP A 187 -18.02 7.91 19.12
CA ASP A 187 -16.64 7.71 19.54
C ASP A 187 -16.02 9.03 20.01
N LYS A 188 -15.93 9.22 21.33
CA LYS A 188 -15.43 10.46 21.95
C LYS A 188 -13.97 10.77 21.58
N ALA A 189 -13.21 9.80 21.07
CA ALA A 189 -11.84 10.00 20.67
C ALA A 189 -11.69 10.56 19.24
N VAL A 190 -12.79 10.62 18.48
CA VAL A 190 -12.78 11.02 17.06
C VAL A 190 -13.47 12.36 16.88
N ILE A 191 -12.79 13.30 16.24
CA ILE A 191 -13.39 14.54 15.73
C ILE A 191 -13.82 14.30 14.29
N VAL A 192 -15.06 14.68 13.97
CA VAL A 192 -15.71 14.45 12.68
C VAL A 192 -16.22 15.76 12.08
N PRO A 193 -16.39 15.84 10.74
CA PRO A 193 -17.03 16.98 10.11
C PRO A 193 -18.48 17.16 10.58
N SER A 194 -19.04 18.36 10.40
CA SER A 194 -20.47 18.61 10.61
C SER A 194 -21.32 17.75 9.65
N PRO A 195 -22.63 17.58 9.89
CA PRO A 195 -23.51 16.87 8.96
C PRO A 195 -23.46 17.42 7.53
N GLU A 196 -23.43 18.75 7.36
CA GLU A 196 -23.29 19.41 6.06
C GLU A 196 -22.00 18.99 5.35
N ASP A 197 -20.86 19.17 6.03
CA ASP A 197 -19.54 18.86 5.47
C ASP A 197 -19.41 17.36 5.20
N ALA A 198 -19.98 16.51 6.05
CA ALA A 198 -19.99 15.06 5.83
C ALA A 198 -20.75 14.69 4.53
N ILE A 199 -21.85 15.36 4.21
CA ILE A 199 -22.58 15.18 2.94
C ILE A 199 -21.74 15.69 1.76
N LEU A 200 -21.19 16.91 1.87
CA LEU A 200 -20.35 17.51 0.82
C LEU A 200 -19.15 16.61 0.48
N ILE A 201 -18.42 16.14 1.51
CA ILE A 201 -17.26 15.26 1.37
C ILE A 201 -17.69 13.94 0.73
N THR A 202 -18.75 13.31 1.23
CA THR A 202 -19.23 12.02 0.71
C THR A 202 -19.57 12.10 -0.77
N LEU A 203 -20.31 13.14 -1.18
CA LEU A 203 -20.67 13.34 -2.59
C LEU A 203 -19.44 13.68 -3.44
N ALA A 204 -18.54 14.54 -2.95
CA ALA A 204 -17.32 14.87 -3.69
C ALA A 204 -16.46 13.61 -3.95
N HIS A 205 -16.26 12.77 -2.92
CA HIS A 205 -15.56 11.50 -3.05
C HIS A 205 -16.27 10.54 -4.02
N GLY A 206 -17.60 10.40 -3.91
CA GLY A 206 -18.39 9.51 -4.76
C GLY A 206 -18.36 9.90 -6.23
N LEU A 207 -18.53 11.19 -6.53
CA LEU A 207 -18.65 11.71 -7.89
C LEU A 207 -17.29 11.89 -8.60
N TYR A 208 -16.29 12.46 -7.93
CA TYR A 208 -15.05 12.91 -8.57
C TYR A 208 -13.90 11.92 -8.39
N GLU A 209 -13.73 11.33 -7.21
CA GLU A 209 -12.64 10.37 -6.94
C GLU A 209 -13.03 8.95 -7.32
N ASN A 210 -14.09 8.42 -6.72
CA ASN A 210 -14.45 7.00 -6.79
C ASN A 210 -15.29 6.65 -8.03
N LYS A 211 -16.02 7.63 -8.59
CA LYS A 211 -17.00 7.47 -9.67
C LYS A 211 -18.04 6.39 -9.37
N LYS A 212 -18.42 6.26 -8.10
CA LYS A 212 -19.42 5.31 -7.63
C LYS A 212 -19.97 5.72 -6.27
N LEU A 213 -21.24 5.43 -6.03
CA LEU A 213 -21.89 5.57 -4.73
C LEU A 213 -22.14 4.17 -4.14
N LYS A 214 -21.68 3.95 -2.92
CA LYS A 214 -21.79 2.68 -2.20
C LYS A 214 -22.95 2.73 -1.21
N LEU A 215 -23.39 1.57 -0.72
CA LEU A 215 -24.39 1.51 0.35
C LEU A 215 -23.96 2.30 1.60
N ALA A 216 -22.70 2.18 2.01
CA ALA A 216 -22.17 2.91 3.16
C ALA A 216 -22.26 4.44 2.99
N ASP A 217 -22.04 4.94 1.77
CA ASP A 217 -22.15 6.37 1.45
C ASP A 217 -23.60 6.85 1.63
N LEU A 218 -24.58 6.06 1.15
CA LEU A 218 -26.01 6.38 1.29
C LEU A 218 -26.46 6.39 2.74
N VAL A 219 -26.06 5.39 3.55
CA VAL A 219 -26.44 5.33 4.96
C VAL A 219 -25.78 6.43 5.78
N LYS A 220 -24.51 6.76 5.47
CA LYS A 220 -23.83 7.92 6.05
C LYS A 220 -24.61 9.21 5.78
N MET A 221 -24.98 9.47 4.52
CA MET A 221 -25.74 10.68 4.17
C MET A 221 -27.11 10.71 4.84
N GLN A 222 -27.82 9.57 4.89
CA GLN A 222 -29.11 9.48 5.56
C GLN A 222 -29.04 9.91 7.03
N GLY A 223 -27.98 9.54 7.75
CA GLY A 223 -27.75 9.95 9.14
C GLY A 223 -27.33 11.42 9.33
N CYS A 224 -26.93 12.09 8.24
CA CYS A 224 -26.55 13.50 8.26
C CYS A 224 -27.72 14.43 7.93
N TRP A 225 -28.72 13.96 7.17
CA TRP A 225 -29.94 14.73 6.90
C TRP A 225 -30.81 14.82 8.16
N ARG A 226 -30.70 15.95 8.86
CA ARG A 226 -31.49 16.35 10.03
C ARG A 226 -32.32 17.60 9.72
N ASP A 227 -33.24 17.95 10.61
CA ASP A 227 -34.14 19.09 10.41
C ASP A 227 -33.40 20.45 10.43
N ASP A 228 -32.22 20.51 11.04
CA ASP A 228 -31.37 21.69 11.23
C ASP A 228 -30.23 21.84 10.19
N VAL A 229 -30.21 21.01 9.14
CA VAL A 229 -29.14 21.04 8.13
C VAL A 229 -29.13 22.38 7.36
N ASP A 230 -27.98 23.06 7.37
CA ASP A 230 -27.79 24.33 6.68
C ASP A 230 -27.51 24.12 5.18
N TRP A 231 -28.59 24.02 4.40
CA TRP A 231 -28.51 23.92 2.94
C TRP A 231 -27.92 25.18 2.28
N ALA A 232 -28.06 26.36 2.89
CA ALA A 232 -27.52 27.60 2.32
C ALA A 232 -25.99 27.56 2.36
N TYR A 233 -25.42 27.18 3.50
CA TYR A 233 -23.98 26.93 3.66
C TYR A 233 -23.45 25.92 2.63
N MET A 234 -24.13 24.78 2.46
CA MET A 234 -23.71 23.76 1.49
C MET A 234 -23.70 24.30 0.05
N LYS A 235 -24.73 25.05 -0.35
CA LYS A 235 -24.81 25.67 -1.67
C LYS A 235 -23.70 26.68 -1.87
N GLU A 236 -23.44 27.54 -0.89
CA GLU A 236 -22.43 28.57 -0.99
C GLU A 236 -21.03 27.95 -1.10
N THR A 237 -20.72 26.99 -0.23
CA THR A 237 -19.45 26.23 -0.26
C THR A 237 -19.21 25.59 -1.63
N ALA A 238 -20.24 24.94 -2.19
CA ALA A 238 -20.14 24.31 -3.51
C ALA A 238 -20.09 25.33 -4.67
N SER A 239 -20.81 26.46 -4.55
CA SER A 239 -20.83 27.55 -5.53
C SER A 239 -19.46 28.23 -5.63
N GLN A 240 -18.87 28.63 -4.50
CA GLN A 240 -17.54 29.23 -4.43
C GLN A 240 -16.48 28.29 -4.99
N SER A 241 -16.60 26.99 -4.68
CA SER A 241 -15.69 25.95 -5.16
C SER A 241 -16.00 25.47 -6.59
N GLY A 242 -16.98 26.05 -7.28
CA GLY A 242 -17.30 25.78 -8.68
C GLY A 242 -18.06 24.49 -8.98
N TRP A 243 -18.61 23.78 -7.98
CA TRP A 243 -19.22 22.45 -8.15
C TRP A 243 -20.67 22.33 -7.66
N LEU A 244 -21.40 23.46 -7.55
CA LEU A 244 -22.81 23.46 -7.15
C LEU A 244 -23.69 22.52 -7.99
N ASP A 245 -23.41 22.42 -9.29
CA ASP A 245 -24.11 21.51 -10.20
C ASP A 245 -23.82 20.03 -9.88
N GLY A 246 -22.57 19.72 -9.54
CA GLY A 246 -22.13 18.42 -9.05
C GLY A 246 -22.78 18.07 -7.71
N LEU A 247 -22.87 19.02 -6.78
CA LEU A 247 -23.60 18.85 -5.53
C LEU A 247 -25.07 18.52 -5.80
N CYS A 248 -25.75 19.34 -6.61
CA CYS A 248 -27.16 19.14 -6.95
C CYS A 248 -27.40 17.79 -7.64
N PHE A 249 -26.49 17.40 -8.54
CA PHE A 249 -26.50 16.08 -9.18
C PHE A 249 -26.38 14.95 -8.15
N GLY A 250 -25.40 15.05 -7.26
CA GLY A 250 -25.13 14.10 -6.19
C GLY A 250 -26.30 13.91 -5.23
N VAL A 251 -26.92 15.01 -4.79
CA VAL A 251 -28.11 14.99 -3.93
C VAL A 251 -29.29 14.34 -4.67
N ALA A 252 -29.54 14.72 -5.92
CA ALA A 252 -30.67 14.20 -6.69
C ALA A 252 -30.55 12.70 -7.03
N ILE A 253 -29.34 12.21 -7.31
CA ILE A 253 -29.11 10.77 -7.54
C ILE A 253 -29.16 10.00 -6.21
N SER A 254 -28.63 10.56 -5.11
CA SER A 254 -28.68 9.93 -3.80
C SER A 254 -30.12 9.79 -3.32
N ALA A 255 -30.96 10.82 -3.45
CA ALA A 255 -32.39 10.73 -3.14
C ALA A 255 -33.12 9.65 -3.95
N TYR A 256 -32.74 9.45 -5.22
CA TYR A 256 -33.29 8.38 -6.06
C TYR A 256 -32.85 7.00 -5.57
N LEU A 257 -31.57 6.83 -5.23
CA LEU A 257 -31.04 5.58 -4.69
C LEU A 257 -31.60 5.27 -3.31
N GLU A 258 -31.72 6.27 -2.43
CA GLU A 258 -32.33 6.14 -1.10
C GLU A 258 -33.78 5.65 -1.20
N ARG A 259 -34.61 6.20 -2.08
CA ARG A 259 -35.99 5.71 -2.26
C ARG A 259 -36.02 4.25 -2.67
N ALA A 260 -35.12 3.83 -3.55
CA ALA A 260 -35.05 2.45 -3.99
C ALA A 260 -34.51 1.51 -2.90
N VAL A 261 -33.50 1.97 -2.15
CA VAL A 261 -32.75 1.16 -1.18
C VAL A 261 -33.35 1.22 0.22
N PHE A 262 -34.11 2.24 0.58
CA PHE A 262 -34.68 2.43 1.93
C PHE A 262 -36.21 2.66 1.88
N GLY A 263 -36.83 2.65 0.70
CA GLY A 263 -38.26 2.97 0.54
C GLY A 263 -38.61 4.46 0.69
N LYS A 264 -37.70 5.26 1.26
CA LYS A 264 -37.84 6.70 1.48
C LYS A 264 -36.50 7.41 1.29
N THR A 265 -36.55 8.72 1.11
CA THR A 265 -35.37 9.60 1.06
C THR A 265 -35.33 10.45 2.32
N ALA A 266 -34.15 10.67 2.89
CA ALA A 266 -33.95 11.63 3.98
C ALA A 266 -33.71 13.05 3.45
N VAL A 267 -33.31 13.20 2.19
CA VAL A 267 -33.18 14.51 1.52
C VAL A 267 -34.50 15.29 1.58
N PRO A 268 -34.52 16.52 2.14
CA PRO A 268 -35.71 17.35 2.21
C PRO A 268 -36.30 17.70 0.83
N GLY A 269 -37.63 17.76 0.74
CA GLY A 269 -38.33 18.02 -0.52
C GLY A 269 -37.96 19.37 -1.16
N LYS A 270 -37.78 20.42 -0.35
CA LYS A 270 -37.35 21.75 -0.79
C LYS A 270 -35.96 21.71 -1.44
N VAL A 271 -34.99 21.08 -0.76
CA VAL A 271 -33.62 20.86 -1.26
C VAL A 271 -33.65 20.11 -2.59
N LEU A 272 -34.39 19.01 -2.67
CA LEU A 272 -34.50 18.21 -3.89
C LEU A 272 -35.13 19.02 -5.05
N GLY A 273 -36.10 19.88 -4.76
CA GLY A 273 -36.70 20.80 -5.73
C GLY A 273 -35.68 21.79 -6.30
N GLU A 274 -34.88 22.41 -5.43
CA GLU A 274 -33.79 23.32 -5.83
C GLU A 274 -32.73 22.60 -6.67
N CYS A 275 -32.26 21.44 -6.22
CA CYS A 275 -31.28 20.64 -6.97
C CYS A 275 -31.78 20.29 -8.38
N ARG A 276 -33.07 19.93 -8.52
CA ARG A 276 -33.66 19.63 -9.83
C ARG A 276 -33.75 20.86 -10.73
N LYS A 277 -34.04 22.04 -10.17
CA LYS A 277 -34.01 23.30 -10.93
C LYS A 277 -32.60 23.61 -11.42
N GLU A 278 -31.59 23.44 -10.56
CA GLU A 278 -30.18 23.65 -10.93
C GLU A 278 -29.74 22.70 -12.06
N LEU A 279 -30.09 21.41 -11.95
CA LEU A 279 -29.75 20.43 -13.00
C LEU A 279 -30.36 20.75 -14.36
N LYS A 280 -31.56 21.34 -14.40
CA LYS A 280 -32.23 21.72 -15.65
C LYS A 280 -31.52 22.85 -16.40
N LYS A 281 -30.68 23.65 -15.72
CA LYS A 281 -29.85 24.68 -16.37
C LYS A 281 -28.82 24.10 -17.33
N SER A 282 -28.49 22.80 -17.21
CA SER A 282 -27.59 22.11 -18.13
C SER A 282 -28.24 20.88 -18.74
N SER A 283 -28.50 20.96 -20.04
CA SER A 283 -29.08 19.86 -20.83
C SER A 283 -28.25 18.59 -20.77
N ILE A 284 -26.92 18.68 -20.57
CA ILE A 284 -26.03 17.51 -20.45
C ILE A 284 -26.25 16.82 -19.11
N LEU A 285 -26.21 17.58 -18.01
CA LEU A 285 -26.43 17.08 -16.64
C LEU A 285 -27.81 16.44 -16.50
N TYR A 286 -28.85 17.14 -16.96
CA TYR A 286 -30.21 16.64 -16.86
C TYR A 286 -30.45 15.37 -17.70
N ARG A 287 -29.93 15.30 -18.93
CA ARG A 287 -30.01 14.10 -19.77
C ARG A 287 -29.30 12.92 -19.10
N TYR A 288 -28.10 13.14 -18.56
CA TYR A 288 -27.34 12.09 -17.89
C TYR A 288 -28.06 11.59 -16.63
N TYR A 289 -28.56 12.50 -15.79
CA TYR A 289 -29.40 12.16 -14.63
C TYR A 289 -30.62 11.31 -15.03
N ARG A 290 -31.33 11.70 -16.09
CA ARG A 290 -32.51 10.95 -16.58
C ARG A 290 -32.13 9.56 -17.09
N SER A 291 -30.97 9.43 -17.74
CA SER A 291 -30.45 8.14 -18.20
C SER A 291 -30.09 7.22 -17.03
N LEU A 292 -29.51 7.75 -15.95
CA LEU A 292 -29.16 6.98 -14.76
C LEU A 292 -30.38 6.46 -14.03
N ARG A 293 -31.47 7.24 -13.97
CA ARG A 293 -32.74 6.81 -13.36
C ARG A 293 -33.46 5.67 -14.09
N ARG A 294 -33.06 5.37 -15.32
CA ARG A 294 -33.54 4.20 -16.07
C ARG A 294 -32.77 2.92 -15.71
N ARG A 295 -31.62 3.05 -15.06
CA ARG A 295 -30.83 1.89 -14.59
C ARG A 295 -31.46 1.35 -13.32
N SER A 296 -31.26 0.06 -13.04
CA SER A 296 -31.67 -0.51 -11.76
C SER A 296 -30.91 0.20 -10.62
N PRO A 297 -31.61 0.86 -9.68
CA PRO A 297 -30.99 1.54 -8.54
C PRO A 297 -30.33 0.58 -7.56
N LEU A 298 -30.63 -0.71 -7.66
CA LEU A 298 -30.14 -1.78 -6.78
C LEU A 298 -28.82 -2.39 -7.26
N ALA A 299 -28.27 -1.89 -8.37
CA ALA A 299 -26.93 -2.26 -8.85
C ALA A 299 -25.82 -1.52 -8.07
N LEU A 300 -25.81 -1.63 -6.74
CA LEU A 300 -24.80 -1.04 -5.88
C LEU A 300 -23.48 -1.86 -5.89
N PRO A 301 -22.28 -1.23 -5.85
CA PRO A 301 -22.04 0.21 -5.91
C PRO A 301 -22.49 0.82 -7.25
N PHE A 302 -23.23 1.92 -7.16
CA PHE A 302 -23.86 2.57 -8.31
C PHE A 302 -22.80 3.35 -9.09
N SER A 303 -22.49 2.92 -10.31
CA SER A 303 -21.39 3.48 -11.09
C SER A 303 -21.76 4.76 -11.83
N ILE A 304 -20.83 5.70 -11.82
CA ILE A 304 -20.87 6.95 -12.56
C ILE A 304 -19.86 6.86 -13.70
N SER A 305 -20.22 7.36 -14.87
CA SER A 305 -19.34 7.34 -16.04
C SER A 305 -18.05 8.10 -15.75
N PHE A 306 -16.91 7.48 -16.06
CA PHE A 306 -15.61 8.12 -15.97
C PHE A 306 -15.58 9.45 -16.76
N MET A 307 -16.10 9.45 -17.98
CA MET A 307 -16.14 10.64 -18.83
C MET A 307 -17.00 11.74 -18.24
N PHE A 308 -18.15 11.39 -17.66
CA PHE A 308 -19.03 12.35 -17.02
C PHE A 308 -18.41 12.94 -15.74
N SER A 309 -17.78 12.10 -14.91
CA SER A 309 -17.02 12.53 -13.74
C SER A 309 -15.90 13.50 -14.12
N LYS A 310 -15.17 13.23 -15.21
CA LYS A 310 -14.15 14.15 -15.73
C LYS A 310 -14.73 15.45 -16.28
N TYR A 311 -15.83 15.40 -17.01
CA TYR A 311 -16.56 16.59 -17.44
C TYR A 311 -16.92 17.49 -16.25
N LEU A 312 -17.53 16.92 -15.20
CA LEU A 312 -17.83 17.64 -13.97
C LEU A 312 -16.57 18.21 -13.32
N PHE A 313 -15.47 17.45 -13.28
CA PHE A 313 -14.23 17.89 -12.66
C PHE A 313 -13.59 19.09 -13.38
N TYR A 314 -13.54 19.08 -14.72
CA TYR A 314 -13.04 20.22 -15.47
C TYR A 314 -13.95 21.44 -15.35
N LYS A 315 -15.28 21.23 -15.40
CA LYS A 315 -16.25 22.31 -15.16
C LYS A 315 -16.05 22.95 -13.78
N LYS A 316 -15.82 22.12 -12.75
CA LYS A 316 -15.46 22.58 -11.40
C LYS A 316 -14.23 23.48 -11.43
N ILE A 317 -13.12 23.03 -12.03
CA ILE A 317 -11.87 23.80 -12.06
C ILE A 317 -12.09 25.17 -12.72
N LEU A 318 -12.80 25.22 -13.84
CA LEU A 318 -13.09 26.46 -14.55
C LEU A 318 -14.03 27.40 -13.77
N GLY A 319 -14.93 26.82 -12.97
CA GLY A 319 -15.92 27.54 -12.16
C GLY A 319 -15.46 27.92 -10.75
N ASP A 320 -14.27 27.51 -10.30
CA ASP A 320 -13.80 27.79 -8.93
C ASP A 320 -13.49 29.29 -8.76
N ARG A 321 -14.34 29.99 -8.01
CA ARG A 321 -14.26 31.45 -7.86
C ARG A 321 -13.10 31.91 -6.98
N ARG A 322 -12.50 30.98 -6.23
CA ARG A 322 -11.39 31.27 -5.32
C ARG A 322 -10.04 31.33 -6.04
N ASP A 323 -9.97 30.75 -7.23
CA ASP A 323 -8.76 30.75 -8.06
C ASP A 323 -8.83 31.83 -9.15
N GLY A 324 -7.72 32.50 -9.43
CA GLY A 324 -7.57 33.37 -10.60
C GLY A 324 -7.52 32.58 -11.92
N LEU A 325 -7.75 33.26 -13.06
CA LEU A 325 -7.83 32.62 -14.38
C LEU A 325 -6.57 31.79 -14.75
N SER A 326 -5.38 32.32 -14.46
CA SER A 326 -4.11 31.62 -14.69
C SER A 326 -3.98 30.35 -13.86
N SER A 327 -4.37 30.40 -12.57
CA SER A 327 -4.40 29.23 -11.67
C SER A 327 -5.34 28.15 -12.21
N ARG A 328 -6.55 28.53 -12.66
CA ARG A 328 -7.51 27.59 -13.25
C ARG A 328 -6.95 26.90 -14.49
N LEU A 329 -6.34 27.66 -15.40
CA LEU A 329 -5.75 27.11 -16.63
C LEU A 329 -4.60 26.14 -16.30
N TYR A 330 -3.72 26.51 -15.37
CA TYR A 330 -2.65 25.63 -14.88
C TYR A 330 -3.21 24.33 -14.29
N GLN A 331 -4.26 24.41 -13.47
CA GLN A 331 -4.90 23.22 -12.89
C GLN A 331 -5.53 22.31 -13.94
N VAL A 332 -6.12 22.85 -15.01
CA VAL A 332 -6.64 22.07 -16.14
C VAL A 332 -5.51 21.31 -16.82
N ILE A 333 -4.42 21.99 -17.19
CA ILE A 333 -3.25 21.38 -17.85
C ILE A 333 -2.65 20.30 -16.95
N ARG A 334 -2.42 20.62 -15.67
CA ARG A 334 -1.86 19.66 -14.71
C ARG A 334 -2.75 18.43 -14.53
N THR A 335 -4.06 18.61 -14.45
CA THR A 335 -5.03 17.51 -14.33
C THR A 335 -5.00 16.62 -15.57
N PHE A 336 -4.89 17.23 -16.75
CA PHE A 336 -4.81 16.52 -18.01
C PHE A 336 -3.52 15.69 -18.12
N LEU A 337 -2.36 16.30 -17.84
CA LEU A 337 -1.05 15.61 -17.83
C LEU A 337 -1.01 14.47 -16.81
N ARG A 338 -1.55 14.68 -15.60
CA ARG A 338 -1.72 13.62 -14.60
C ARG A 338 -2.59 12.48 -15.13
N GLY A 339 -3.66 12.81 -15.88
CA GLY A 339 -4.52 11.83 -16.54
C GLY A 339 -3.80 10.99 -17.59
N ILE A 340 -2.98 11.62 -18.44
CA ILE A 340 -2.13 10.94 -19.44
C ILE A 340 -1.18 9.97 -18.74
N ARG A 341 -0.47 10.46 -17.72
CA ARG A 341 0.47 9.63 -16.94
C ARG A 341 -0.19 8.40 -16.34
N LEU A 342 -1.37 8.55 -15.75
CA LEU A 342 -2.10 7.43 -15.15
C LEU A 342 -2.52 6.40 -16.21
N LYS A 343 -2.82 6.84 -17.44
CA LYS A 343 -3.22 5.95 -18.55
C LYS A 343 -2.04 5.33 -19.30
N SER A 344 -0.88 5.98 -19.33
CA SER A 344 0.30 5.46 -20.05
C SER A 344 0.94 4.24 -19.38
N GLY A 345 0.56 3.94 -18.13
CA GLY A 345 1.16 2.85 -17.36
C GLY A 345 2.61 3.11 -16.93
N LEU A 346 3.16 4.28 -17.27
CA LEU A 346 4.51 4.70 -16.88
C LEU A 346 4.53 4.95 -15.37
N ARG A 347 5.17 4.04 -14.64
CA ARG A 347 5.45 4.16 -13.22
C ARG A 347 6.94 4.42 -13.05
N PRO A 348 7.38 5.69 -13.12
CA PRO A 348 8.77 6.00 -12.97
C PRO A 348 9.19 5.62 -11.55
N GLN A 349 10.28 4.87 -11.47
CA GLN A 349 10.77 4.24 -10.26
C GLN A 349 12.29 4.21 -10.34
N THR A 350 12.95 4.59 -9.25
CA THR A 350 14.40 4.51 -9.13
C THR A 350 14.82 3.07 -8.82
N PRO A 351 15.95 2.59 -9.40
CA PRO A 351 16.52 1.31 -8.99
C PRO A 351 16.95 1.35 -7.53
N PHE A 352 16.92 0.19 -6.89
CA PHE A 352 17.44 0.01 -5.54
C PHE A 352 17.79 -1.46 -5.32
N LEU A 353 18.98 -1.75 -4.81
CA LEU A 353 19.47 -3.11 -4.57
C LEU A 353 19.65 -3.36 -3.08
N VAL A 354 18.93 -4.36 -2.58
CA VAL A 354 19.06 -4.87 -1.21
C VAL A 354 19.60 -6.28 -1.24
N SER A 355 20.63 -6.58 -0.46
CA SER A 355 21.15 -7.95 -0.30
C SER A 355 21.09 -8.42 1.15
N PHE A 356 20.81 -9.72 1.31
CA PHE A 356 20.84 -10.41 2.59
C PHE A 356 21.87 -11.54 2.52
N SER A 357 22.91 -11.44 3.35
CA SER A 357 23.96 -12.44 3.53
C SER A 357 23.98 -12.92 4.99
N GLY A 358 24.52 -14.12 5.22
CA GLY A 358 24.53 -14.72 6.56
C GLY A 358 24.63 -16.23 6.52
N ILE A 359 24.98 -16.83 7.65
CA ILE A 359 25.05 -18.29 7.78
C ILE A 359 23.67 -18.94 7.58
N ASP A 360 23.63 -20.25 7.36
CA ASP A 360 22.36 -20.96 7.26
C ASP A 360 21.57 -20.86 8.58
N GLY A 361 20.23 -20.90 8.54
CA GLY A 361 19.38 -20.71 9.73
C GLY A 361 19.27 -19.26 10.27
N SER A 362 19.95 -18.28 9.66
CA SER A 362 19.90 -16.85 10.06
C SER A 362 18.59 -16.12 9.72
N GLY A 363 17.69 -16.73 8.93
CA GLY A 363 16.39 -16.14 8.57
C GLY A 363 16.40 -15.22 7.33
N LYS A 364 17.43 -15.26 6.47
CA LYS A 364 17.54 -14.44 5.25
C LYS A 364 16.29 -14.46 4.38
N THR A 365 15.85 -15.67 4.01
CA THR A 365 14.69 -15.88 3.15
C THR A 365 13.43 -15.26 3.75
N GLN A 366 13.21 -15.42 5.06
CA GLN A 366 12.05 -14.85 5.74
C GLN A 366 12.07 -13.31 5.71
N HIS A 367 13.19 -12.68 6.06
CA HIS A 367 13.32 -11.22 6.02
C HIS A 367 13.19 -10.66 4.60
N ALA A 368 13.81 -11.31 3.61
CA ALA A 368 13.73 -10.91 2.21
C ALA A 368 12.29 -10.98 1.67
N ARG A 369 11.51 -11.99 2.06
CA ARG A 369 10.10 -12.13 1.68
C ARG A 369 9.19 -11.12 2.37
N VAL A 370 9.41 -10.84 3.66
CA VAL A 370 8.68 -9.77 4.36
C VAL A 370 8.97 -8.41 3.71
N LEU A 371 10.23 -8.10 3.41
CA LEU A 371 10.60 -6.88 2.71
C LEU A 371 9.94 -6.80 1.32
N GLU A 372 9.98 -7.88 0.54
CA GLU A 372 9.30 -7.96 -0.75
C GLU A 372 7.81 -7.64 -0.61
N LYS A 373 7.13 -8.27 0.35
CA LYS A 373 5.70 -8.06 0.60
C LYS A 373 5.38 -6.60 0.98
N CYS A 374 6.18 -5.98 1.84
CA CYS A 374 6.01 -4.59 2.26
C CYS A 374 6.23 -3.61 1.09
N LEU A 375 7.32 -3.78 0.33
CA LEU A 375 7.63 -2.91 -0.80
C LEU A 375 6.60 -3.03 -1.92
N ARG A 376 6.07 -4.24 -2.18
CA ARG A 376 4.94 -4.44 -3.09
C ARG A 376 3.68 -3.76 -2.60
N HIS A 377 3.39 -3.80 -1.29
CA HIS A 377 2.28 -3.04 -0.73
C HIS A 377 2.45 -1.55 -0.98
N TYR A 378 3.67 -0.98 -0.86
CA TYR A 378 3.96 0.42 -1.24
C TYR A 378 3.74 0.74 -2.73
N GLY A 379 3.36 -0.24 -3.56
CA GLY A 379 3.06 -0.06 -4.98
C GLY A 379 4.31 -0.08 -5.86
N LEU A 380 5.44 -0.56 -5.33
CA LEU A 380 6.74 -0.58 -6.01
C LEU A 380 6.91 -1.88 -6.82
N ARG A 381 7.65 -1.78 -7.92
CA ARG A 381 8.09 -2.92 -8.75
C ARG A 381 9.30 -3.55 -8.09
N VAL A 382 9.11 -4.75 -7.56
CA VAL A 382 10.14 -5.48 -6.81
C VAL A 382 10.43 -6.81 -7.49
N SER A 383 11.70 -7.20 -7.50
CA SER A 383 12.20 -8.45 -8.03
C SER A 383 12.97 -9.20 -6.93
N TYR A 384 12.38 -10.29 -6.44
CA TYR A 384 13.06 -11.20 -5.53
C TYR A 384 13.97 -12.14 -6.32
N ARG A 385 15.22 -12.27 -5.89
CA ARG A 385 16.23 -13.13 -6.49
C ARG A 385 16.92 -13.93 -5.40
N TRP A 386 16.86 -15.25 -5.52
CA TRP A 386 17.74 -16.14 -4.77
C TRP A 386 19.01 -16.37 -5.60
N ASN A 387 20.19 -16.11 -5.03
CA ASN A 387 21.44 -16.18 -5.77
C ASN A 387 22.54 -16.87 -4.96
N ARG A 388 22.83 -18.14 -5.30
CA ARG A 388 23.92 -18.92 -4.69
C ARG A 388 24.96 -19.28 -5.75
N CYS A 389 26.18 -19.68 -5.36
CA CYS A 389 27.14 -20.28 -6.28
C CYS A 389 26.47 -21.27 -7.25
N ALA A 390 26.85 -21.22 -8.54
CA ALA A 390 26.36 -22.09 -9.61
C ALA A 390 24.88 -21.92 -10.02
N THR A 391 24.31 -20.73 -9.87
CA THR A 391 22.90 -20.46 -10.16
C THR A 391 22.55 -20.52 -11.66
N PHE A 392 23.51 -20.26 -12.56
CA PHE A 392 23.30 -20.39 -14.01
C PHE A 392 23.63 -21.81 -14.52
N GLY A 393 24.35 -22.59 -13.71
CA GLY A 393 24.64 -23.99 -13.95
C GLY A 393 25.91 -24.24 -14.78
N LEU A 394 26.77 -23.24 -15.01
CA LEU A 394 28.03 -23.44 -15.75
C LEU A 394 28.95 -24.44 -15.04
N THR A 395 28.89 -24.53 -13.71
CA THR A 395 29.63 -25.53 -12.95
C THR A 395 29.06 -26.95 -13.08
N ARG A 396 27.87 -27.16 -13.67
CA ARG A 396 27.38 -28.52 -14.00
C ARG A 396 28.24 -29.19 -15.08
N LEU A 397 28.87 -28.40 -15.94
CA LEU A 397 29.87 -28.91 -16.88
C LEU A 397 31.06 -29.53 -16.12
N LEU A 398 31.40 -29.01 -14.94
CA LEU A 398 32.41 -29.61 -14.06
C LEU A 398 31.93 -30.91 -13.41
N SER A 399 30.64 -31.09 -13.09
CA SER A 399 30.16 -32.38 -12.60
C SER A 399 30.32 -33.48 -13.65
N VAL A 400 30.07 -33.17 -14.94
CA VAL A 400 30.26 -34.11 -16.05
C VAL A 400 31.75 -34.41 -16.27
N VAL A 401 32.59 -33.38 -16.32
CA VAL A 401 34.05 -33.54 -16.48
C VAL A 401 34.69 -34.25 -15.29
N SER A 402 34.23 -33.96 -14.06
CA SER A 402 34.74 -34.63 -12.85
C SER A 402 34.23 -36.06 -12.72
N GLN A 403 33.00 -36.37 -13.15
CA GLN A 403 32.53 -37.75 -13.25
C GLN A 403 33.39 -38.54 -14.25
N ALA A 404 33.71 -37.96 -15.41
CA ALA A 404 34.57 -38.60 -16.41
C ALA A 404 36.03 -38.78 -15.93
N LEU A 405 36.61 -37.79 -15.24
CA LEU A 405 38.00 -37.84 -14.76
C LEU A 405 38.20 -38.66 -13.48
N PHE A 406 37.20 -38.73 -12.59
CA PHE A 406 37.28 -39.42 -11.30
C PHE A 406 36.50 -40.73 -11.23
N TRP A 407 35.88 -41.19 -12.33
CA TRP A 407 35.16 -42.48 -12.43
C TRP A 407 36.01 -43.68 -11.96
N ARG A 408 37.34 -43.58 -12.05
CA ARG A 408 38.28 -44.63 -11.63
C ARG A 408 38.69 -44.62 -10.15
N ARG A 409 38.19 -43.70 -9.30
CA ARG A 409 38.66 -43.56 -7.89
C ARG A 409 37.61 -43.70 -6.79
N THR A 410 36.33 -43.85 -7.11
CA THR A 410 35.28 -44.07 -6.10
C THR A 410 34.69 -45.47 -6.24
N GLY A 411 35.20 -46.40 -5.44
CA GLY A 411 34.51 -47.66 -5.16
C GLY A 411 33.21 -47.40 -4.35
N PRO A 412 32.23 -48.30 -4.41
CA PRO A 412 30.95 -48.14 -3.73
C PRO A 412 31.15 -48.33 -2.21
N GLY A 413 31.15 -47.25 -1.42
CA GLY A 413 31.24 -47.39 0.03
C GLY A 413 31.38 -46.16 0.92
N ASN A 414 31.79 -44.97 0.43
CA ASN A 414 32.05 -43.82 1.31
C ASN A 414 31.16 -42.60 1.01
N ASN A 415 29.89 -42.67 1.40
CA ASN A 415 28.94 -41.54 1.35
C ASN A 415 28.52 -41.06 2.75
N ALA A 416 29.47 -40.91 3.67
CA ALA A 416 29.25 -40.31 4.99
C ALA A 416 29.98 -38.96 5.17
N GLY A 417 30.42 -38.32 4.07
CA GLY A 417 31.01 -36.99 4.10
C GLY A 417 30.00 -35.93 3.64
N THR A 418 29.88 -34.81 4.35
CA THR A 418 29.15 -33.63 3.88
C THR A 418 29.64 -33.20 2.48
N ASP A 419 28.77 -32.69 1.61
CA ASP A 419 29.09 -32.26 0.23
C ASP A 419 30.36 -31.36 0.13
N VAL A 420 30.60 -30.58 1.19
CA VAL A 420 31.76 -29.71 1.37
C VAL A 420 33.09 -30.48 1.51
N THR A 421 33.12 -31.59 2.24
CA THR A 421 34.36 -32.37 2.46
C THR A 421 34.80 -33.07 1.17
N VAL A 422 33.84 -33.59 0.39
CA VAL A 422 34.08 -34.19 -0.93
C VAL A 422 34.59 -33.13 -1.90
N ARG A 423 33.98 -31.93 -1.92
CA ARG A 423 34.44 -30.81 -2.74
C ARG A 423 35.86 -30.37 -2.37
N ARG A 424 36.19 -30.29 -1.08
CA ARG A 424 37.53 -29.90 -0.61
C ARG A 424 38.60 -30.91 -1.06
N GLN A 425 38.26 -32.20 -1.06
CA GLN A 425 39.15 -33.26 -1.54
C GLN A 425 39.42 -33.14 -3.04
N ARG A 426 38.41 -32.78 -3.86
CA ARG A 426 38.57 -32.54 -5.30
C ARG A 426 39.36 -31.25 -5.61
N LEU A 427 39.19 -30.21 -4.80
CA LEU A 427 39.93 -28.94 -4.90
C LEU A 427 41.40 -29.04 -4.42
N SER A 428 41.86 -30.22 -4.00
CA SER A 428 43.28 -30.48 -3.77
C SER A 428 44.11 -30.34 -5.05
N ASN A 429 43.54 -30.69 -6.22
CA ASN A 429 44.20 -30.53 -7.51
C ASN A 429 44.20 -29.04 -7.95
N PRO A 430 45.38 -28.43 -8.20
CA PRO A 430 45.49 -27.01 -8.53
C PRO A 430 44.80 -26.62 -9.85
N ALA A 431 44.84 -27.48 -10.88
CA ALA A 431 44.19 -27.21 -12.16
C ALA A 431 42.66 -27.25 -12.04
N PHE A 432 42.12 -28.24 -11.34
CA PHE A 432 40.69 -28.33 -11.07
C PHE A 432 40.21 -27.15 -10.20
N ARG A 433 41.00 -26.74 -9.22
CA ARG A 433 40.72 -25.57 -8.39
C ARG A 433 40.67 -24.27 -9.20
N LEU A 434 41.65 -24.06 -10.08
CA LEU A 434 41.68 -22.90 -10.97
C LEU A 434 40.43 -22.83 -11.84
N LEU A 435 40.14 -23.92 -12.54
CA LEU A 435 38.98 -24.02 -13.42
C LEU A 435 37.66 -23.82 -12.67
N TRP A 436 37.51 -24.46 -11.51
CA TRP A 436 36.32 -24.34 -10.68
C TRP A 436 36.10 -22.89 -10.19
N THR A 437 37.16 -22.21 -9.76
CA THR A 437 37.08 -20.84 -9.24
C THR A 437 36.66 -19.85 -10.33
N TYR A 438 37.30 -19.91 -11.51
CA TYR A 438 36.97 -19.00 -12.61
C TYR A 438 35.60 -19.27 -13.22
N LEU A 439 35.20 -20.54 -13.37
CA LEU A 439 33.85 -20.86 -13.85
C LEU A 439 32.77 -20.42 -12.85
N THR A 440 33.02 -20.57 -11.55
CA THR A 440 32.09 -20.09 -10.51
C THR A 440 31.98 -18.56 -10.52
N ALA A 441 33.10 -17.86 -10.66
CA ALA A 441 33.12 -16.39 -10.79
C ALA A 441 32.37 -15.93 -12.05
N LEU A 442 32.59 -16.58 -13.20
CA LEU A 442 31.91 -16.26 -14.45
C LEU A 442 30.40 -16.52 -14.38
N ASP A 443 29.98 -17.65 -13.80
CA ASP A 443 28.57 -17.98 -13.53
C ASP A 443 27.90 -16.89 -12.69
N MET A 444 28.58 -16.42 -11.65
CA MET A 444 28.09 -15.33 -10.81
C MET A 444 28.02 -14.00 -11.56
N ILE A 445 29.02 -13.64 -12.36
CA ILE A 445 29.00 -12.38 -13.13
C ILE A 445 27.82 -12.37 -14.10
N ILE A 446 27.65 -13.45 -14.89
CA ILE A 446 26.55 -13.59 -15.85
C ILE A 446 25.21 -13.60 -15.13
N SER A 447 25.06 -14.42 -14.09
CA SER A 447 23.83 -14.50 -13.30
C SER A 447 23.45 -13.14 -12.71
N ASN A 448 24.41 -12.40 -12.13
CA ASN A 448 24.14 -11.08 -11.57
C ASN A 448 23.78 -10.05 -12.64
N PHE A 449 24.45 -10.07 -13.80
CA PHE A 449 24.12 -9.15 -14.88
C PHE A 449 22.65 -9.33 -15.32
N PHE A 450 22.22 -10.55 -15.61
CA PHE A 450 20.85 -10.81 -16.09
C PHE A 450 19.79 -10.74 -14.98
N ARG A 451 20.08 -11.25 -13.78
CA ARG A 451 19.08 -11.36 -12.70
C ARG A 451 18.99 -10.13 -11.82
N VAL A 452 20.05 -9.32 -11.73
CA VAL A 452 20.15 -8.14 -10.86
C VAL A 452 20.35 -6.88 -11.69
N GLY A 453 21.38 -6.84 -12.54
CA GLY A 453 21.71 -5.67 -13.36
C GLY A 453 20.58 -5.22 -14.28
N LEU A 454 20.05 -6.13 -15.11
CA LEU A 454 18.94 -5.80 -16.04
C LEU A 454 17.68 -5.29 -15.32
N PRO A 455 17.15 -5.93 -14.26
CA PRO A 455 16.04 -5.38 -13.50
C PRO A 455 16.31 -3.99 -12.91
N LEU A 456 17.52 -3.72 -12.41
CA LEU A 456 17.92 -2.40 -11.92
C LEU A 456 17.92 -1.37 -13.07
N LEU A 457 18.45 -1.70 -14.24
CA LEU A 457 18.40 -0.82 -15.41
C LEU A 457 16.95 -0.50 -15.84
N CYS A 458 16.00 -1.41 -15.60
CA CYS A 458 14.57 -1.16 -15.81
C CYS A 458 13.88 -0.36 -14.67
N GLY A 459 14.63 0.11 -13.68
CA GLY A 459 14.14 0.86 -12.52
C GLY A 459 13.36 -0.01 -11.52
N GLN A 460 13.68 -1.29 -11.40
CA GLN A 460 13.09 -2.16 -10.37
C GLN A 460 13.92 -2.14 -9.09
N ILE A 461 13.27 -2.43 -7.96
CA ILE A 461 13.97 -2.77 -6.72
C ILE A 461 14.31 -4.25 -6.77
N VAL A 462 15.56 -4.62 -6.52
CA VAL A 462 16.00 -6.01 -6.49
C VAL A 462 16.34 -6.39 -5.05
N ILE A 463 15.75 -7.49 -4.58
CA ILE A 463 16.05 -8.07 -3.27
C ILE A 463 16.77 -9.39 -3.51
N CYS A 464 18.03 -9.47 -3.10
CA CYS A 464 18.86 -10.65 -3.19
C CYS A 464 18.86 -11.41 -1.86
N ASP A 465 18.24 -12.60 -1.84
CA ASP A 465 18.49 -13.61 -0.81
C ASP A 465 19.75 -14.37 -1.21
N ARG A 466 20.86 -14.04 -0.53
CA ARG A 466 22.24 -14.29 -0.91
C ARG A 466 22.71 -13.49 -2.11
N TYR A 467 23.96 -13.05 -2.06
CA TYR A 467 24.57 -12.20 -3.08
C TYR A 467 26.00 -12.64 -3.40
N VAL A 468 26.76 -11.85 -4.18
CA VAL A 468 28.16 -12.18 -4.49
C VAL A 468 29.04 -12.31 -3.25
N TYR A 469 28.65 -11.71 -2.12
CA TYR A 469 29.33 -11.87 -0.84
C TYR A 469 29.25 -13.31 -0.32
N ASP A 470 28.08 -13.96 -0.43
CA ASP A 470 27.92 -15.36 -0.05
C ASP A 470 28.76 -16.28 -0.94
N ALA A 471 28.79 -15.99 -2.25
CA ALA A 471 29.61 -16.74 -3.19
C ALA A 471 31.10 -16.57 -2.90
N ALA A 472 31.54 -15.34 -2.64
CA ALA A 472 32.92 -15.07 -2.24
C ALA A 472 33.27 -15.78 -0.93
N ALA A 473 32.38 -15.79 0.06
CA ALA A 473 32.64 -16.45 1.34
C ALA A 473 32.76 -17.97 1.18
N GLU A 474 31.91 -18.56 0.34
CA GLU A 474 31.96 -19.98 0.01
C GLU A 474 33.25 -20.33 -0.74
N MET A 475 33.66 -19.52 -1.72
CA MET A 475 34.91 -19.69 -2.48
C MET A 475 36.13 -19.55 -1.56
N GLU A 476 36.20 -18.49 -0.75
CA GLU A 476 37.27 -18.24 0.22
C GLU A 476 37.41 -19.39 1.25
N SER A 477 36.30 -19.92 1.74
CA SER A 477 36.32 -21.06 2.66
C SER A 477 36.84 -22.37 2.02
N SER A 478 36.73 -22.47 0.68
CA SER A 478 37.11 -23.63 -0.11
C SER A 478 38.58 -23.60 -0.57
N LEU A 479 39.22 -22.43 -0.58
CA LEU A 479 40.60 -22.23 -1.07
C LEU A 479 41.64 -22.36 0.06
N PRO A 480 42.90 -22.72 -0.25
CA PRO A 480 44.01 -22.62 0.71
C PRO A 480 44.35 -21.17 1.08
N ALA A 481 45.03 -20.99 2.22
CA ALA A 481 45.36 -19.66 2.75
C ALA A 481 46.16 -18.80 1.75
N VAL A 482 47.11 -19.39 1.02
CA VAL A 482 47.98 -18.70 0.06
C VAL A 482 47.66 -19.15 -1.37
N ASP A 483 46.73 -18.45 -2.03
CA ASP A 483 46.33 -18.74 -3.42
C ASP A 483 45.94 -17.44 -4.17
N LYS A 484 46.96 -16.72 -4.67
CA LYS A 484 46.78 -15.38 -5.27
C LYS A 484 45.96 -15.41 -6.57
N TYR A 485 46.16 -16.43 -7.41
CA TYR A 485 45.51 -16.54 -8.72
C TYR A 485 44.00 -16.80 -8.58
N ASN A 486 43.58 -17.71 -7.70
CA ASN A 486 42.16 -17.97 -7.48
C ASN A 486 41.44 -16.78 -6.80
N ARG A 487 42.13 -16.05 -5.93
CA ARG A 487 41.59 -14.83 -5.31
C ARG A 487 41.36 -13.70 -6.32
N PHE A 488 42.09 -13.67 -7.44
CA PHE A 488 41.84 -12.67 -8.49
C PHE A 488 40.46 -12.84 -9.12
N ALA A 489 40.01 -14.08 -9.37
CA ALA A 489 38.66 -14.34 -9.88
C ALA A 489 37.56 -13.87 -8.92
N ILE A 490 37.76 -14.06 -7.61
CA ILE A 490 36.84 -13.56 -6.56
C ILE A 490 36.79 -12.03 -6.59
N LYS A 491 37.95 -11.36 -6.70
CA LYS A 491 38.03 -9.89 -6.80
C LYS A 491 37.29 -9.36 -8.04
N MET A 492 37.48 -9.99 -9.21
CA MET A 492 36.77 -9.60 -10.42
C MET A 492 35.25 -9.74 -10.29
N MET A 493 34.77 -10.87 -9.74
CA MET A 493 33.35 -11.10 -9.49
C MET A 493 32.76 -10.02 -8.58
N LEU A 494 33.45 -9.66 -7.50
CA LEU A 494 33.01 -8.63 -6.56
C LEU A 494 33.06 -7.23 -7.16
N ALA A 495 34.02 -6.95 -8.05
CA ALA A 495 34.17 -5.65 -8.71
C ALA A 495 33.12 -5.40 -9.80
N LEU A 496 32.72 -6.44 -10.55
CA LEU A 496 31.75 -6.35 -11.63
C LEU A 496 30.29 -6.43 -11.17
N ALA A 497 30.06 -6.88 -9.94
CA ALA A 497 28.73 -6.96 -9.36
C ALA A 497 28.17 -5.57 -9.03
N PRO A 498 26.89 -5.29 -9.32
CA PRO A 498 26.24 -4.06 -8.87
C PRO A 498 26.38 -3.85 -7.36
N ARG A 499 26.82 -2.66 -6.93
CA ARG A 499 26.94 -2.37 -5.50
C ARG A 499 25.54 -2.26 -4.88
N PRO A 500 25.23 -3.00 -3.79
CA PRO A 500 23.96 -2.83 -3.10
C PRO A 500 23.84 -1.45 -2.47
N ASP A 501 22.66 -0.83 -2.58
CA ASP A 501 22.31 0.37 -1.82
C ASP A 501 22.20 0.06 -0.32
N THR A 502 21.80 -1.16 0.01
CA THR A 502 21.81 -1.66 1.38
C THR A 502 22.15 -3.15 1.41
N ALA A 503 23.26 -3.51 2.04
CA ALA A 503 23.66 -4.89 2.25
C ALA A 503 23.53 -5.25 3.74
N TYR A 504 22.83 -6.33 4.05
CA TYR A 504 22.65 -6.85 5.41
C TYR A 504 23.46 -8.12 5.62
N PHE A 505 24.12 -8.19 6.77
CA PHE A 505 24.64 -9.42 7.33
C PHE A 505 23.77 -9.83 8.52
N LEU A 506 23.00 -10.91 8.37
CA LEU A 506 22.16 -11.46 9.44
C LEU A 506 23.00 -12.35 10.34
N ASP A 507 23.37 -11.82 11.50
CA ASP A 507 24.20 -12.50 12.48
C ASP A 507 23.34 -13.27 13.48
N VAL A 508 23.66 -14.54 13.66
CA VAL A 508 23.02 -15.41 14.64
C VAL A 508 24.09 -16.32 15.25
N PRO A 509 24.06 -16.56 16.58
CA PRO A 509 24.91 -17.57 17.20
C PRO A 509 24.74 -18.94 16.53
N GLU A 510 25.83 -19.70 16.40
CA GLU A 510 25.84 -20.96 15.65
C GLU A 510 24.91 -22.00 16.30
N LYS A 511 24.81 -21.97 17.63
CA LYS A 511 23.90 -22.84 18.41
C LYS A 511 22.43 -22.61 18.03
N ILE A 512 21.99 -21.36 17.95
CA ILE A 512 20.63 -20.99 17.57
C ILE A 512 20.37 -21.32 16.09
N SER A 513 21.37 -21.15 15.22
CA SER A 513 21.28 -21.56 13.82
C SER A 513 21.03 -23.07 13.66
N THR A 514 21.74 -23.90 14.43
CA THR A 514 21.57 -25.37 14.41
C THR A 514 20.22 -25.81 14.94
N GLU A 515 19.73 -25.19 16.04
CA GLU A 515 18.41 -25.47 16.61
C GLU A 515 17.28 -25.18 15.63
N ARG A 516 17.40 -24.10 14.83
CA ARG A 516 16.38 -23.71 13.84
C ARG A 516 16.30 -24.64 12.62
N ARG A 517 17.32 -25.48 12.39
CA ARG A 517 17.45 -26.23 11.13
C ARG A 517 17.23 -27.74 11.30
N ASP A 518 17.12 -28.24 12.52
CA ASP A 518 16.90 -29.67 12.83
C ASP A 518 17.87 -30.61 12.06
N GLU A 519 19.08 -30.12 11.77
CA GLU A 519 20.11 -30.80 10.99
C GLU A 519 21.42 -30.82 11.77
N ASN A 520 22.13 -31.96 11.75
CA ASN A 520 23.49 -32.15 12.26
C ASN A 520 24.55 -31.35 11.47
N THR A 521 24.38 -30.02 11.38
CA THR A 521 25.33 -29.13 10.71
C THR A 521 26.57 -28.96 11.57
N ASN A 522 27.75 -29.16 11.00
CA ASN A 522 29.02 -29.07 11.72
C ASN A 522 29.27 -27.65 12.25
N LEU A 523 29.23 -27.47 13.58
CA LEU A 523 29.46 -26.18 14.26
C LEU A 523 30.80 -25.52 13.87
N LYS A 524 31.87 -26.31 13.63
CA LYS A 524 33.16 -25.76 13.20
C LYS A 524 33.10 -25.11 11.82
N TYR A 525 32.23 -25.62 10.94
CA TYR A 525 32.03 -25.06 9.61
C TYR A 525 31.24 -23.74 9.66
N LEU A 526 30.18 -23.66 10.47
CA LEU A 526 29.40 -22.44 10.66
C LEU A 526 30.24 -21.31 11.27
N ARG A 527 31.09 -21.62 12.27
CA ARG A 527 32.05 -20.66 12.84
C ARG A 527 32.97 -20.09 11.77
N ARG A 528 33.58 -20.95 10.95
CA ARG A 528 34.47 -20.52 9.86
C ARG A 528 33.75 -19.64 8.83
N GLN A 529 32.49 -19.94 8.49
CA GLN A 529 31.71 -19.06 7.61
C GLN A 529 31.48 -17.69 8.26
N ARG A 530 31.13 -17.67 9.56
CA ARG A 530 30.90 -16.44 10.31
C ARG A 530 32.16 -15.56 10.37
N ASP A 531 33.33 -16.15 10.57
CA ASP A 531 34.62 -15.42 10.57
C ASP A 531 34.90 -14.77 9.22
N VAL A 532 34.63 -15.47 8.11
CA VAL A 532 34.79 -14.92 6.76
C VAL A 532 33.83 -13.76 6.53
N TYR A 533 32.57 -13.88 6.98
CA TYR A 533 31.61 -12.77 6.90
C TYR A 533 32.04 -11.58 7.75
N ALA A 534 32.64 -11.78 8.94
CA ALA A 534 33.12 -10.70 9.79
C ALA A 534 34.18 -9.83 9.06
N VAL A 535 35.07 -10.45 8.28
CA VAL A 535 36.02 -9.73 7.41
C VAL A 535 35.29 -8.96 6.30
N MET A 536 34.30 -9.58 5.66
CA MET A 536 33.54 -8.95 4.57
C MET A 536 32.67 -7.78 5.04
N VAL A 537 32.11 -7.86 6.25
CA VAL A 537 31.29 -6.80 6.86
C VAL A 537 32.04 -5.48 6.85
N ASN A 538 33.31 -5.48 7.26
CA ASN A 538 34.13 -4.28 7.28
C ASN A 538 34.54 -3.84 5.87
N ALA A 539 34.94 -4.79 5.02
CA ALA A 539 35.41 -4.48 3.66
C ALA A 539 34.31 -3.90 2.75
N TYR A 540 33.06 -4.35 2.91
CA TYR A 540 31.93 -3.98 2.04
C TYR A 540 30.83 -3.20 2.78
N ARG A 541 31.06 -2.79 4.02
CA ARG A 541 30.13 -2.01 4.86
C ARG A 541 28.76 -2.67 4.99
N LEU A 542 28.71 -3.99 5.19
CA LEU A 542 27.45 -4.69 5.45
C LEU A 542 26.89 -4.26 6.80
N ARG A 543 25.58 -4.00 6.86
CA ARG A 543 24.87 -3.70 8.11
C ARG A 543 24.62 -4.98 8.87
N ILE A 544 25.15 -5.07 10.07
CA ILE A 544 24.92 -6.22 10.96
C ILE A 544 23.51 -6.13 11.54
N LYS A 545 22.73 -7.19 11.42
CA LYS A 545 21.46 -7.36 12.12
C LYS A 545 21.49 -8.65 12.93
N ARG A 546 21.43 -8.53 14.25
CA ARG A 546 21.31 -9.68 15.14
C ARG A 546 19.91 -10.28 15.02
N THR A 547 19.80 -11.56 14.66
CA THR A 547 18.51 -12.26 14.45
C THR A 547 18.18 -13.27 15.55
N ASP A 548 18.77 -13.08 16.72
CA ASP A 548 18.44 -13.75 17.99
C ASP A 548 17.27 -13.07 18.74
N ARG A 549 16.88 -11.86 18.34
CA ARG A 549 15.70 -11.13 18.81
C ARG A 549 14.40 -11.54 18.09
N ASP A 550 13.29 -10.95 18.52
CA ASP A 550 11.98 -11.11 17.87
C ASP A 550 12.05 -10.81 16.35
N PHE A 551 11.52 -11.74 15.56
CA PHE A 551 11.54 -11.65 14.10
C PHE A 551 10.74 -10.47 13.58
N THR A 552 9.58 -10.20 14.18
CA THR A 552 8.65 -9.16 13.72
C THR A 552 9.29 -7.78 13.84
N GLU A 553 9.87 -7.49 14.99
CA GLU A 553 10.53 -6.21 15.24
C GLU A 553 11.75 -6.00 14.32
N ASN A 554 12.55 -7.05 14.11
CA ASN A 554 13.71 -7.01 13.21
C ASN A 554 13.29 -6.78 11.75
N ALA A 555 12.27 -7.48 11.29
CA ALA A 555 11.73 -7.30 9.95
C ALA A 555 11.18 -5.89 9.73
N ASP A 556 10.44 -5.34 10.71
CA ASP A 556 9.91 -3.97 10.64
C ASP A 556 11.02 -2.91 10.64
N GLU A 557 12.11 -3.14 11.37
CA GLU A 557 13.30 -2.30 11.33
C GLU A 557 13.96 -2.31 9.95
N ILE A 558 14.20 -3.49 9.37
CA ILE A 558 14.75 -3.64 8.01
C ILE A 558 13.88 -2.94 6.96
N VAL A 559 12.55 -3.11 7.04
CA VAL A 559 11.62 -2.44 6.11
C VAL A 559 11.77 -0.92 6.21
N ARG A 560 11.84 -0.36 7.43
CA ARG A 560 12.02 1.09 7.63
C ARG A 560 13.38 1.57 7.14
N GLU A 561 14.44 0.81 7.39
CA GLU A 561 15.80 1.14 6.95
C GLU A 561 15.99 1.12 5.44
N VAL A 562 15.25 0.27 4.73
CA VAL A 562 15.24 0.25 3.25
C VAL A 562 14.33 1.36 2.71
N ALA A 563 13.12 1.49 3.25
CA ALA A 563 12.12 2.37 2.68
C ALA A 563 12.43 3.87 2.92
N LYS A 564 12.99 4.24 4.07
CA LYS A 564 13.30 5.65 4.39
C LYS A 564 14.31 6.27 3.40
N PRO A 565 15.51 5.68 3.15
CA PRO A 565 16.43 6.20 2.16
C PRO A 565 15.86 6.16 0.74
N TYR A 566 15.15 5.09 0.39
CA TYR A 566 14.53 4.95 -0.92
C TYR A 566 13.58 6.10 -1.24
N PHE A 567 12.68 6.42 -0.31
CA PHE A 567 11.73 7.51 -0.47
C PHE A 567 12.35 8.89 -0.25
N LYS A 568 13.51 9.01 0.41
CA LYS A 568 14.26 10.27 0.50
C LYS A 568 14.76 10.70 -0.88
N VAL A 569 15.21 9.77 -1.71
CA VAL A 569 15.81 10.00 -3.03
C VAL A 569 14.91 9.42 -4.13
N TYR A 570 13.61 9.74 -4.09
CA TYR A 570 12.64 9.34 -5.13
C TYR A 570 12.38 10.41 -6.23
N PRO A 571 13.35 11.23 -6.72
CA PRO A 571 13.09 12.04 -7.90
C PRO A 571 13.18 11.15 -9.15
N THR A 572 12.30 11.40 -10.12
CA THR A 572 12.48 10.87 -11.48
C THR A 572 12.23 12.00 -12.46
N LEU A 573 13.04 12.08 -13.52
CA LEU A 573 12.86 13.08 -14.59
C LEU A 573 11.43 13.04 -15.17
N LEU A 574 10.85 11.85 -15.26
CA LEU A 574 9.46 11.61 -15.66
C LEU A 574 8.44 12.24 -14.68
N ASN A 575 8.73 12.32 -13.38
CA ASN A 575 7.87 13.04 -12.43
C ASN A 575 7.78 14.53 -12.78
N GLY A 576 8.92 15.15 -13.15
CA GLY A 576 8.98 16.54 -13.58
C GLY A 576 8.18 16.80 -14.86
N LEU A 577 8.35 15.95 -15.87
CA LEU A 577 7.69 16.07 -17.17
C LEU A 577 6.16 15.99 -17.06
N PHE A 578 5.64 15.24 -16.09
CA PHE A 578 4.20 15.15 -15.80
C PHE A 578 3.72 16.07 -14.68
N LEU A 579 4.50 17.09 -14.30
CA LEU A 579 4.19 18.03 -13.20
C LEU A 579 3.74 17.33 -11.90
N SER A 580 4.28 16.15 -11.66
CA SER A 580 3.98 15.32 -10.50
C SER A 580 5.08 15.54 -9.47
N ASN A 581 4.71 15.86 -8.23
CA ASN A 581 5.67 16.16 -7.15
C ASN A 581 6.69 17.28 -7.49
N PRO A 582 6.28 18.47 -7.95
CA PRO A 582 7.21 19.54 -8.33
C PRO A 582 8.15 19.97 -7.18
N GLY A 583 7.68 19.91 -5.92
CA GLY A 583 8.50 20.22 -4.74
C GLY A 583 9.60 19.21 -4.41
N GLN A 584 9.67 18.07 -5.11
CA GLN A 584 10.77 17.11 -4.98
C GLN A 584 11.93 17.39 -5.96
N LEU A 585 11.69 18.17 -7.01
CA LEU A 585 12.72 18.59 -7.98
C LEU A 585 13.39 19.89 -7.54
N ASN A 586 12.62 20.77 -6.92
CA ASN A 586 13.10 21.96 -6.22
C ASN A 586 12.58 21.88 -4.78
N PRO A 587 13.35 21.34 -3.82
CA PRO A 587 13.02 21.55 -2.42
C PRO A 587 13.07 23.05 -2.19
N GLU A 588 11.91 23.70 -2.04
CA GLU A 588 11.88 25.04 -1.44
C GLU A 588 12.65 24.93 -0.11
N ASN A 589 13.65 25.79 0.10
CA ASN A 589 14.28 25.97 1.41
C ASN A 589 13.18 26.38 2.41
N ARG A 590 12.48 25.40 2.97
CA ARG A 590 11.47 25.57 4.03
C ARG A 590 12.10 25.36 5.41
N GLU A 591 13.31 25.87 5.55
CA GLU A 591 13.87 26.29 6.84
C GLU A 591 13.94 27.81 6.73
N GLN A 592 12.97 28.49 7.37
CA GLN A 592 12.77 29.95 7.54
C GLN A 592 11.39 30.43 7.04
N SER A 593 10.36 30.22 7.86
CA SER A 593 9.33 31.22 8.24
C SER A 593 8.41 30.64 9.30
#